data_AF-F4REH1-F1
#
_entry.id   AF-F4REH1-F1
#
_cell.length_a   1.000
_cell.length_b   1.000
_cell.length_c   1.000
_cell.angle_alpha   90.00
_cell.angle_beta   90.00
_cell.angle_gamma   90.00
#
_symmetry.space_group_name_H-M   'P 1'
#
loop_
_entity.id
_entity.type
_entity.pdbx_description
1 polymer ?
#
loop_
_entity_poly.entity_id
_entity_poly.type
_entity_poly.pdbx_seq_one_letter_code
_entity_poly.pdbx_strand_id
1 'polypeptide(L)'
;MAPEMLQNKPYSNAVDWWALGIMLYRMTHKSIPFIPVRVDGVSSLDIMKGILVNTVIAEIQFPESVSNDICQVVRLLLKKDPQERLKSLEDLLKEKLYLEET
;
A
#
# COMPACT_ATOMS: atom_id res chain seq x y z
N MET A 1 1.76 7.08 7.03
CA MET A 1 2.65 6.43 8.01
C MET A 1 2.58 4.92 7.80
N ALA A 2 3.72 4.24 7.85
CA ALA A 2 3.74 2.79 7.82
C ALA A 2 3.29 2.21 9.20
N PRO A 3 2.77 0.97 9.25
CA PRO A 3 2.29 0.36 10.50
C PRO A 3 3.34 0.33 11.61
N GLU A 4 4.60 0.03 11.26
CA GLU A 4 5.72 -0.05 12.19
C GLU A 4 6.05 1.30 12.85
N MET A 5 5.88 2.42 12.13
CA MET A 5 6.06 3.76 12.68
C MET A 5 4.97 4.08 13.71
N LEU A 6 3.73 3.71 13.43
CA LEU A 6 2.60 3.89 14.34
C LEU A 6 2.74 3.05 15.62
N GLN A 7 3.45 1.92 15.52
CA GLN A 7 3.74 1.04 16.63
C GLN A 7 5.02 1.43 17.40
N ASN A 8 5.68 2.54 17.03
CA ASN A 8 6.98 2.95 17.58
C ASN A 8 8.05 1.83 17.53
N LYS A 9 8.00 0.98 16.50
CA LYS A 9 9.02 -0.04 16.26
C LYS A 9 10.20 0.57 15.50
N PRO A 10 11.42 -0.02 15.60
CA PRO A 10 12.51 0.33 14.71
C PRO A 10 12.05 0.18 13.25
N TYR A 11 12.29 1.21 12.45
CA TYR A 11 11.92 1.25 11.04
C TYR A 11 13.14 1.57 10.17
N SER A 12 13.05 1.21 8.90
CA SER A 12 14.09 1.44 7.89
C SER A 12 13.50 2.17 6.68
N ASN A 13 14.25 2.27 5.59
CA ASN A 13 13.75 2.73 4.29
C ASN A 13 12.54 1.93 3.75
N ALA A 14 12.18 0.79 4.35
CA ALA A 14 10.96 0.05 4.03
C ALA A 14 9.66 0.90 4.21
N VAL A 15 9.71 1.97 5.01
CA VAL A 15 8.57 2.90 5.18
C VAL A 15 8.28 3.73 3.93
N ASP A 16 9.29 3.99 3.10
CA ASP A 16 9.13 4.75 1.85
C ASP A 16 8.43 3.90 0.78
N TRP A 17 8.73 2.60 0.75
CA TRP A 17 8.04 1.63 -0.11
C TRP A 17 6.56 1.48 0.25
N TRP A 18 6.24 1.54 1.55
CA TRP A 18 4.85 1.64 1.98
C TRP A 18 4.19 2.92 1.46
N ALA A 19 4.86 4.08 1.59
CA ALA A 19 4.33 5.34 1.09
C ALA A 19 4.08 5.29 -0.43
N LEU A 20 4.98 4.66 -1.20
CA LEU A 20 4.79 4.41 -2.63
C LEU A 20 3.53 3.59 -2.90
N GLY A 21 3.30 2.51 -2.16
CA GLY A 21 2.08 1.69 -2.27
C GLY A 21 0.80 2.50 -2.04
N ILE A 22 0.80 3.39 -1.04
CA ILE A 22 -0.33 4.30 -0.77
C ILE A 22 -0.56 5.26 -1.94
N MET A 23 0.51 5.81 -2.51
CA MET A 23 0.42 6.72 -3.65
C MET A 23 -0.10 6.02 -4.91
N LEU A 24 0.39 4.81 -5.22
CA LEU A 24 -0.10 4.02 -6.35
C LEU A 24 -1.58 3.64 -6.19
N TYR A 25 -1.99 3.23 -4.98
CA TYR A 25 -3.40 3.00 -4.70
C TYR A 25 -4.24 4.26 -4.94
N ARG A 26 -3.77 5.42 -4.44
CA ARG A 26 -4.48 6.70 -4.63
C ARG A 26 -4.57 7.12 -6.09
N MET A 27 -3.53 6.90 -6.89
CA MET A 27 -3.55 7.22 -8.31
C MET A 27 -4.59 6.38 -9.07
N THR A 28 -4.81 5.13 -8.65
CA THR A 28 -5.75 4.21 -9.29
C THR A 28 -7.19 4.35 -8.77
N HIS A 29 -7.40 4.69 -7.49
CA HIS A 29 -8.72 4.70 -6.85
C HIS A 29 -9.25 6.08 -6.48
N LYS A 30 -8.40 7.12 -6.57
CA LYS A 30 -8.67 8.49 -6.07
C LYS A 30 -8.96 8.54 -4.55
N SER A 31 -8.61 7.49 -3.81
CA SER A 31 -8.84 7.34 -2.37
C SER A 31 -7.61 6.74 -1.66
N ILE A 32 -7.68 6.55 -0.34
CA ILE A 32 -6.63 5.87 0.45
C ILE A 32 -7.16 4.48 0.79
N PRO A 33 -6.35 3.41 0.78
CA PRO A 33 -6.86 2.05 0.95
C PRO A 33 -7.56 1.79 2.29
N PHE A 34 -7.34 2.64 3.30
CA PHE A 34 -7.87 2.48 4.66
C PHE A 34 -8.91 3.53 5.05
N ILE A 35 -9.34 4.38 4.11
CA ILE A 35 -10.33 5.43 4.36
C ILE A 35 -11.36 5.41 3.22
N PRO A 36 -12.66 5.35 3.52
CA PRO A 36 -13.68 5.45 2.47
C PRO A 36 -13.58 6.79 1.73
N VAL A 37 -13.91 6.80 0.44
CA VAL A 37 -13.72 7.93 -0.50
C VAL A 37 -14.44 9.22 -0.05
N ARG A 38 -15.42 9.13 0.85
CA ARG A 38 -16.29 10.24 1.26
C ARG A 38 -16.73 10.11 2.72
N VAL A 39 -15.84 10.46 3.64
CA VAL A 39 -16.26 10.70 5.02
C VAL A 39 -15.70 12.06 5.42
N ASP A 40 -16.57 13.07 5.44
CA ASP A 40 -16.25 14.35 6.06
C ASP A 40 -16.06 14.12 7.56
N GLY A 41 -15.00 14.68 8.14
CA GLY A 41 -14.71 14.54 9.58
C GLY A 41 -13.87 13.32 9.99
N VAL A 42 -13.19 12.64 9.06
CA VAL A 42 -12.21 11.59 9.42
C VAL A 42 -11.08 12.21 10.23
N SER A 43 -10.94 11.75 11.48
CA SER A 43 -9.86 12.21 12.34
C SER A 43 -8.55 11.49 11.99
N SER A 44 -7.40 12.11 12.30
CA SER A 44 -6.10 11.46 12.20
C SER A 44 -6.04 10.13 12.97
N LEU A 45 -6.82 10.01 14.06
CA LEU A 45 -6.92 8.77 14.84
C LEU A 45 -7.58 7.64 14.07
N ASP A 46 -8.61 7.94 13.28
CA ASP A 46 -9.32 6.95 12.47
C ASP A 46 -8.43 6.43 11.34
N ILE A 47 -7.61 7.31 10.75
CA ILE A 47 -6.60 6.93 9.74
C ILE A 47 -5.57 5.99 10.36
N MET A 48 -5.05 6.33 11.54
CA MET A 48 -4.07 5.50 12.25
C MET A 48 -4.65 4.14 12.62
N LYS A 49 -5.89 4.10 13.12
CA LYS A 49 -6.62 2.86 13.40
C LYS A 49 -6.81 2.04 12.13
N GLY A 50 -7.20 2.65 11.02
CA GLY A 50 -7.34 1.99 9.72
C GLY A 50 -6.04 1.33 9.27
N ILE A 51 -4.90 2.02 9.38
CA ILE A 51 -3.59 1.47 9.02
C ILE A 51 -3.22 0.26 9.92
N LEU A 52 -3.53 0.32 11.22
CA LEU A 52 -3.17 -0.76 12.15
C LEU A 52 -4.10 -1.98 12.04
N VAL A 53 -5.40 -1.74 11.90
CA VAL A 53 -6.46 -2.75 11.97
C VAL A 53 -6.78 -3.29 10.57
N ASN A 54 -7.15 -2.41 9.63
CA ASN A 54 -7.71 -2.76 8.32
C ASN A 54 -6.67 -3.09 7.24
N THR A 55 -5.37 -3.15 7.55
CA THR A 55 -4.35 -3.60 6.58
C THR A 55 -4.34 -5.13 6.44
N VAL A 56 -5.49 -5.75 6.22
CA VAL A 56 -5.51 -7.08 5.59
C VAL A 56 -5.51 -6.80 4.10
N ILE A 57 -4.37 -6.99 3.45
CA ILE A 57 -4.16 -6.73 2.02
C ILE A 57 -5.17 -7.49 1.15
N ALA A 58 -5.66 -8.63 1.64
CA ALA A 58 -6.68 -9.44 1.00
C ALA A 58 -8.05 -8.73 0.90
N GLU A 59 -8.28 -7.67 1.68
CA GLU A 59 -9.53 -6.90 1.67
C GLU A 59 -9.42 -5.59 0.85
N ILE A 60 -8.23 -5.26 0.31
CA ILE A 60 -8.09 -4.12 -0.60
C ILE A 60 -8.82 -4.48 -1.89
N GLN A 61 -10.01 -3.92 -2.06
CA GLN A 61 -10.80 -4.06 -3.28
C GLN A 61 -10.24 -3.13 -4.36
N PHE A 62 -10.06 -3.71 -5.55
CA PHE A 62 -9.59 -3.02 -6.74
C PHE A 62 -10.73 -2.93 -7.77
N PRO A 63 -10.98 -1.78 -8.40
CA PRO A 63 -11.90 -1.66 -9.52
C PRO A 63 -11.45 -2.54 -10.68
N GLU A 64 -12.40 -3.07 -11.44
CA GLU A 64 -12.12 -3.88 -12.64
C GLU A 64 -11.33 -3.10 -13.72
N SER A 65 -11.35 -1.77 -13.67
CA SER A 65 -10.60 -0.90 -14.58
C SER A 65 -9.09 -0.89 -14.31
N VAL A 66 -8.62 -1.43 -13.19
CA VAL A 66 -7.19 -1.46 -12.82
C VAL A 66 -6.59 -2.81 -13.21
N SER A 67 -5.45 -2.80 -13.90
CA SER A 67 -4.79 -4.04 -14.31
C SER A 67 -4.36 -4.87 -13.11
N ASN A 68 -4.43 -6.20 -13.26
CA ASN A 68 -4.05 -7.13 -12.20
C ASN A 68 -2.57 -6.95 -11.78
N ASP A 69 -1.70 -6.57 -12.73
CA ASP A 69 -0.28 -6.33 -12.45
C ASP A 69 -0.07 -5.13 -11.52
N ILE A 70 -0.82 -4.03 -11.72
CA ILE A 70 -0.79 -2.89 -10.80
C ILE A 70 -1.36 -3.29 -9.43
N CYS A 71 -2.48 -4.03 -9.42
CA CYS A 71 -3.07 -4.52 -8.17
C CYS A 71 -2.07 -5.36 -7.36
N GLN A 72 -1.33 -6.23 -8.04
CA GLN A 72 -0.31 -7.07 -7.43
C GLN A 72 0.84 -6.25 -6.83
N VAL A 73 1.38 -5.29 -7.58
CA VAL A 73 2.44 -4.39 -7.09
C VAL A 73 1.97 -3.61 -5.85
N VAL A 74 0.74 -3.08 -5.87
CA VAL A 74 0.17 -2.36 -4.72
C VAL A 74 0.03 -3.29 -3.51
N ARG A 75 -0.41 -4.53 -3.68
CA ARG A 75 -0.52 -5.52 -2.59
C ARG A 75 0.84 -5.83 -1.96
N LEU A 76 1.89 -5.95 -2.78
CA LEU A 76 3.24 -6.25 -2.31
C LEU A 76 3.88 -5.05 -1.58
N LEU A 77 3.62 -3.82 -2.02
CA LEU A 77 4.07 -2.59 -1.35
C LEU A 77 3.35 -2.33 -0.04
N LEU A 78 2.10 -2.78 0.09
CA LEU A 78 1.26 -2.56 1.28
C LEU A 78 1.27 -3.72 2.27
N LYS A 79 2.33 -4.55 2.28
CA LYS A 79 2.52 -5.55 3.33
C LYS A 79 2.74 -4.93 4.71
N LYS A 80 1.98 -5.41 5.70
CA LYS A 80 2.12 -4.98 7.11
C LYS A 80 3.52 -5.27 7.62
N ASP A 81 4.02 -6.49 7.40
CA ASP A 81 5.39 -6.86 7.74
C ASP A 81 6.38 -6.22 6.75
N PRO A 82 7.28 -5.35 7.21
CA PRO A 82 8.31 -4.75 6.35
C PRO A 82 9.25 -5.78 5.72
N GLN A 83 9.42 -6.97 6.30
CA GLN A 83 10.30 -8.01 5.77
C GLN A 83 9.73 -8.71 4.54
N GLU A 84 8.40 -8.82 4.48
CA GLU A 84 7.71 -9.40 3.34
C GLU A 84 7.40 -8.35 2.25
N ARG A 85 7.46 -7.06 2.60
CA ARG A 85 7.17 -5.93 1.71
C ARG A 85 8.24 -5.80 0.64
N LEU A 86 7.84 -5.34 -0.55
CA LEU A 86 8.80 -4.84 -1.54
C LEU A 86 9.68 -3.75 -0.91
N LYS A 87 10.99 -3.88 -1.06
CA LYS A 87 11.99 -3.08 -0.34
C LYS A 87 13.15 -2.59 -1.18
N SER A 88 13.15 -2.88 -2.48
CA SER A 88 14.18 -2.45 -3.42
C SER A 88 13.61 -2.25 -4.82
N LEU A 89 14.33 -1.45 -5.61
CA LEU A 89 13.97 -1.23 -7.02
C LEU A 89 14.16 -2.53 -7.81
N GLU A 90 15.20 -3.31 -7.50
CA GLU A 90 15.46 -4.58 -8.16
C GLU A 90 14.31 -5.58 -7.97
N ASP A 91 13.66 -5.59 -6.81
CA ASP A 91 12.51 -6.46 -6.58
C ASP A 91 11.26 -5.94 -7.30
N LEU A 92 11.06 -4.62 -7.35
CA LEU A 92 9.96 -4.02 -8.12
C LEU A 92 10.07 -4.32 -9.62
N LEU A 93 11.27 -4.25 -10.18
CA LEU A 93 11.51 -4.49 -11.61
C LEU A 93 11.29 -5.95 -12.04
N LYS A 94 11.23 -6.90 -11.10
CA LYS A 94 10.90 -8.31 -11.39
C LYS A 94 9.40 -8.55 -11.53
N GLU A 95 8.57 -7.60 -11.09
CA GLU A 95 7.12 -7.72 -11.19
C GLU A 95 6.67 -7.59 -12.64
N LYS A 96 5.62 -8.35 -13.00
CA LYS A 96 5.09 -8.41 -14.38
C LYS A 96 4.78 -7.05 -15.00
N LEU A 97 4.45 -6.07 -14.17
CA LEU A 97 4.21 -4.69 -14.58
C LEU A 97 5.39 -4.05 -15.35
N TYR A 98 6.62 -4.46 -15.03
CA TYR A 98 7.86 -3.90 -15.58
C TYR A 98 8.61 -4.87 -16.49
N LEU A 99 8.09 -6.08 -16.70
CA LEU A 99 8.65 -6.99 -17.68
C LEU A 99 8.12 -6.57 -19.05
N GLU A 100 8.99 -6.01 -19.89
CA GLU A 100 8.66 -5.78 -21.30
C GLU A 100 8.35 -7.15 -21.94
N GLU A 101 7.20 -7.26 -22.62
CA GLU A 101 6.96 -8.38 -23.54
C GLU A 101 7.95 -8.24 -24.70
N THR A 102 9.07 -8.95 -24.62
CA THR A 102 9.98 -9.16 -25.74
C THR A 102 9.38 -10.08 -26.80
#